data_AF-A0A0J8S4T8-F1
#
_entry.id   AF-A0A0J8S4T8-F1
#
_cell.length_a   1.000
_cell.length_b   1.000
_cell.length_c   1.000
_cell.angle_alpha   90.00
_cell.angle_beta   90.00
_cell.angle_gamma   90.00
#
_symmetry.space_group_name_H-M   'P 1'
#
loop_
_entity.id
_entity.type
_entity.pdbx_description
1 polymer ?
#
loop_
_entity_poly.entity_id
_entity_poly.type
_entity_poly.pdbx_seq_one_letter_code
_entity_poly.pdbx_strand_id
1 'polypeptide(L)'
;MANNQSLLSYLMVAPPGLPTFNTSKSPNTTNPNYGWGDIISVGDWPEFSYAHITHHYGNLLQQTQIASEPMPTSPPQAISTEPMFAMRFNTYIQSRVRRALRAGFQHLAPQLASLHLSPVTVDIGDAAAIIDNYRPDIAFYTANSSPNRCPGDLKVSWKWESSYRTSQIPAE
;
A
#
# COMPACT_ATOMS: atom_id res chain seq x y z
N MET A 1 -20.97 -18.76 -10.86
CA MET A 1 -20.22 -17.82 -11.73
C MET A 1 -19.91 -16.59 -10.88
N ALA A 2 -18.67 -16.12 -10.81
CA ALA A 2 -18.37 -14.90 -10.07
C ALA A 2 -18.95 -13.71 -10.82
N ASN A 3 -19.68 -12.82 -10.14
CA ASN A 3 -20.11 -11.57 -10.73
C ASN A 3 -18.87 -10.70 -11.02
N ASN A 4 -18.72 -10.25 -12.27
CA ASN A 4 -17.67 -9.29 -12.63
C ASN A 4 -18.12 -7.87 -12.32
N GLN A 5 -17.14 -7.00 -12.07
CA GLN A 5 -17.33 -5.56 -11.89
C GLN A 5 -16.16 -4.79 -12.50
N SER A 6 -16.30 -3.48 -12.65
CA SER A 6 -15.18 -2.62 -13.01
C SER A 6 -14.09 -2.62 -11.94
N LEU A 7 -12.83 -2.41 -12.34
CA LEU A 7 -11.72 -2.28 -11.42
C LEU A 7 -11.90 -1.08 -10.48
N LEU A 8 -12.51 0.01 -10.95
CA LEU A 8 -12.88 1.15 -10.12
C LEU A 8 -13.82 0.72 -8.99
N SER A 9 -14.92 0.06 -9.31
CA SER A 9 -15.90 -0.44 -8.32
C SER A 9 -15.24 -1.39 -7.32
N TYR A 10 -14.34 -2.25 -7.78
CA TYR A 10 -13.60 -3.18 -6.92
C TYR A 10 -12.69 -2.46 -5.91
N LEU A 11 -12.02 -1.38 -6.33
CA LEU A 11 -11.08 -0.61 -5.49
C LEU A 11 -11.78 0.38 -4.55
N MET A 12 -13.03 0.76 -4.84
CA MET A 12 -13.83 1.66 -3.98
C MET A 12 -14.43 0.96 -2.75
N VAL A 13 -14.25 -0.36 -2.60
CA VAL A 13 -14.71 -1.09 -1.41
C VAL A 13 -13.75 -0.84 -0.24
N ALA A 14 -14.19 -0.03 0.72
CA ALA A 14 -13.41 0.28 1.91
C ALA A 14 -13.29 -0.95 2.86
N PRO A 15 -12.13 -1.16 3.50
CA PRO A 15 -12.00 -2.15 4.58
C PRO A 15 -12.83 -1.70 5.80
N PRO A 16 -13.20 -2.64 6.69
CA PRO A 16 -13.85 -2.26 7.93
C PRO A 16 -12.89 -1.49 8.85
N GLY A 17 -13.44 -0.67 9.75
CA GLY A 17 -12.68 -0.07 10.84
C GLY A 17 -12.08 -1.14 11.75
N LEU A 18 -10.80 -0.98 12.12
CA LEU A 18 -10.11 -1.89 13.02
C LEU A 18 -10.17 -1.35 14.46
N PRO A 19 -10.77 -2.07 15.42
CA PRO A 19 -10.73 -1.66 16.81
C PRO A 19 -9.30 -1.77 17.35
N THR A 20 -8.91 -0.84 18.22
CA THR A 20 -7.65 -0.88 18.96
C THR A 20 -7.89 -1.28 20.41
N PHE A 21 -6.92 -1.94 21.03
CA PHE A 21 -7.01 -2.32 22.44
C PHE A 21 -5.63 -2.23 23.11
N ASN A 22 -5.56 -1.61 24.29
CA ASN A 22 -4.33 -1.47 25.08
C ASN A 22 -3.12 -0.98 24.26
N THR A 23 -3.32 0.02 23.41
CA THR A 23 -2.25 0.63 22.62
C THR A 23 -1.69 1.85 23.36
N SER A 24 -0.37 1.87 23.57
CA SER A 24 0.35 3.04 24.09
C SER A 24 1.21 3.64 22.99
N LYS A 25 1.43 4.97 23.06
CA LYS A 25 2.42 5.61 22.20
C LYS A 25 3.80 5.03 22.47
N SER A 26 4.57 4.77 21.42
CA SER A 26 5.94 4.27 21.51
C SER A 26 6.78 4.80 20.36
N PRO A 27 8.09 5.01 20.56
CA PRO A 27 9.00 5.41 19.49
C PRO A 27 8.98 4.43 18.31
N ASN A 28 9.27 4.93 17.11
CA ASN A 28 9.55 4.08 15.95
C ASN A 28 10.98 3.54 16.03
N THR A 29 11.27 2.47 15.28
CA THR A 29 12.64 1.96 15.13
C THR A 29 13.53 3.03 14.50
N THR A 30 14.69 3.27 15.10
CA THR A 30 15.68 4.23 14.59
C THR A 30 16.78 3.54 13.80
N ASN A 31 17.46 4.29 12.94
CA ASN A 31 18.58 3.82 12.13
C ASN A 31 19.80 4.73 12.37
N PRO A 32 21.00 4.17 12.65
CA PRO A 32 22.19 4.98 12.87
C PRO A 32 22.70 5.70 11.60
N ASN A 33 22.33 5.21 10.42
CA ASN A 33 22.75 5.74 9.11
C ASN A 33 21.75 6.73 8.53
N TYR A 34 20.48 6.69 8.97
CA TYR A 34 19.40 7.53 8.43
C TYR A 34 18.53 8.06 9.58
N GLY A 35 18.53 9.37 9.78
CA GLY A 35 17.75 10.08 10.79
C GLY A 35 16.65 10.95 10.20
N TRP A 36 15.70 11.38 11.04
CA TRP A 36 14.67 12.34 10.63
C TRP A 36 15.27 13.67 10.14
N GLY A 37 16.47 14.04 10.62
CA GLY A 37 17.21 15.22 10.17
C GLY A 37 17.73 15.15 8.73
N ASP A 38 17.79 13.96 8.12
CA ASP A 38 18.16 13.80 6.71
C ASP A 38 17.02 14.22 5.76
N ILE A 39 15.81 14.44 6.30
CA ILE A 39 14.66 14.92 5.55
C ILE A 39 14.79 16.44 5.37
N ILE A 40 15.45 16.83 4.28
CA ILE A 40 15.71 18.25 3.96
C ILE A 40 14.49 19.00 3.42
N SER A 41 13.45 18.28 2.96
CA SER A 41 12.21 18.89 2.49
C SER A 41 11.05 17.89 2.53
N VAL A 42 9.83 18.40 2.72
CA VAL A 42 8.61 17.64 2.51
C VAL A 42 7.62 18.50 1.75
N GLY A 43 7.15 18.02 0.60
CA GLY A 43 6.17 18.71 -0.24
C GLY A 43 4.83 18.00 -0.27
N ASP A 44 3.80 18.69 -0.74
CA ASP A 44 2.57 18.04 -1.15
C ASP A 44 2.78 17.35 -2.50
N TRP A 45 2.06 16.25 -2.73
CA TRP A 45 2.08 15.54 -4.01
C TRP A 45 0.76 15.78 -4.74
N PRO A 46 0.61 16.91 -5.46
CA PRO A 46 -0.69 17.32 -6.02
C PRO A 46 -1.23 16.33 -7.06
N GLU A 47 -0.35 15.64 -7.79
CA GLU A 47 -0.72 14.60 -8.74
C GLU A 47 -1.31 13.36 -8.07
N PHE A 48 -1.02 13.13 -6.78
CA PHE A 48 -1.59 12.03 -6.00
C PHE A 48 -2.92 12.44 -5.36
N SER A 49 -3.89 12.80 -6.21
CA SER A 49 -5.27 13.12 -5.80
C SER A 49 -6.28 12.25 -6.53
N TYR A 50 -7.46 12.04 -5.93
CA TYR A 50 -8.53 11.28 -6.57
C TYR A 50 -8.92 11.86 -7.93
N ALA A 51 -8.94 13.20 -8.05
CA ALA A 51 -9.27 13.88 -9.30
C ALA A 51 -8.22 13.60 -10.39
N HIS A 52 -6.93 13.71 -10.07
CA HIS A 52 -5.85 13.43 -11.03
C HIS A 52 -5.80 11.95 -11.42
N ILE A 53 -5.94 11.04 -10.45
CA ILE A 53 -5.98 9.59 -10.70
C ILE A 53 -7.17 9.25 -11.59
N THR A 54 -8.36 9.78 -11.32
CA THR A 54 -9.55 9.49 -12.13
C THR A 54 -9.46 10.13 -13.51
N HIS A 55 -8.89 11.33 -13.64
CA HIS A 55 -8.67 11.97 -14.94
C HIS A 55 -7.71 11.15 -15.81
N HIS A 56 -6.59 10.68 -15.24
CA HIS A 56 -5.54 10.01 -16.02
C HIS A 56 -5.82 8.51 -16.23
N TYR A 57 -6.37 7.81 -15.22
CA TYR A 57 -6.57 6.36 -15.24
C TYR A 57 -8.04 5.94 -15.26
N GLY A 58 -9.00 6.89 -15.28
CA GLY A 58 -10.43 6.58 -15.18
C GLY A 58 -10.93 5.61 -16.24
N ASN A 59 -10.52 5.79 -17.50
CA ASN A 59 -10.88 4.85 -18.59
C ASN A 59 -10.37 3.43 -18.31
N LEU A 60 -9.10 3.28 -17.91
CA LEU A 60 -8.53 1.99 -17.54
C LEU A 60 -9.29 1.35 -16.37
N LEU A 61 -9.57 2.14 -15.33
CA LEU A 61 -10.27 1.67 -14.12
C LEU A 61 -11.73 1.26 -14.41
N GLN A 62 -12.41 1.93 -15.33
CA GLN A 62 -13.79 1.62 -15.71
C GLN A 62 -13.88 0.43 -16.67
N GLN A 63 -12.96 0.31 -17.63
CA GLN A 63 -13.00 -0.72 -18.68
C GLN A 63 -12.42 -2.06 -18.21
N THR A 64 -11.45 -2.05 -17.28
CA THR A 64 -10.88 -3.29 -16.75
C THR A 64 -11.93 -4.04 -15.93
N GLN A 65 -12.22 -5.28 -16.34
CA GLN A 65 -13.14 -6.16 -15.61
C GLN A 65 -12.38 -7.07 -14.65
N ILE A 66 -12.93 -7.24 -13.45
CA ILE A 66 -12.37 -8.11 -12.42
C ILE A 66 -13.48 -8.88 -11.72
N ALA A 67 -13.21 -10.15 -11.39
CA ALA A 67 -14.12 -10.94 -10.58
C ALA A 67 -14.31 -10.30 -9.21
N SER A 68 -15.57 -10.23 -8.77
CA SER A 68 -15.89 -9.68 -7.46
C SER A 68 -15.19 -10.42 -6.32
N GLU A 69 -14.84 -9.68 -5.28
CA GLU A 69 -14.31 -10.18 -4.03
C GLU A 69 -14.95 -9.37 -2.90
N PRO A 70 -16.00 -9.90 -2.25
CA PRO A 70 -16.59 -9.21 -1.11
C PRO A 70 -15.58 -9.10 0.03
N MET A 71 -15.66 -8.03 0.82
CA MET A 71 -14.89 -7.95 2.07
C MET A 71 -15.34 -9.08 3.00
N PRO A 72 -14.43 -9.67 3.80
CA PRO A 72 -14.82 -10.62 4.83
C PRO A 72 -15.90 -10.03 5.73
N THR A 73 -16.96 -10.80 6.00
CA THR A 73 -18.09 -10.38 6.84
C THR A 73 -17.92 -10.78 8.31
N SER A 74 -16.81 -11.44 8.65
CA SER A 74 -16.46 -11.71 10.04
C SER A 74 -16.19 -10.40 10.80
N PRO A 75 -16.51 -10.34 12.11
CA PRO A 75 -16.19 -9.18 12.93
C PRO A 75 -14.70 -8.80 12.82
N PRO A 76 -14.38 -7.51 12.61
CA PRO A 76 -12.99 -7.06 12.53
C PRO A 76 -12.26 -7.38 13.84
N GLN A 77 -11.16 -8.12 13.73
CA GLN A 77 -10.34 -8.45 14.89
C GLN A 77 -9.50 -7.25 15.30
N ALA A 78 -9.52 -6.93 16.60
CA ALA A 78 -8.75 -5.82 17.15
C ALA A 78 -7.24 -5.95 16.87
N ILE A 79 -6.55 -4.81 16.95
CA ILE A 79 -5.10 -4.70 16.85
C ILE A 79 -4.52 -4.03 18.10
N SER A 80 -3.41 -4.56 18.59
CA SER A 80 -2.63 -3.97 19.68
C SER A 80 -1.12 -3.91 19.37
N THR A 81 -0.69 -4.51 18.26
CA THR A 81 0.71 -4.58 17.84
C THR A 81 0.84 -4.38 16.33
N GLU A 82 2.03 -3.97 15.86
CA GLU A 82 2.32 -3.84 14.42
C GLU A 82 2.16 -5.17 13.65
N PRO A 83 2.63 -6.34 14.15
CA PRO A 83 2.38 -7.62 13.46
C PRO A 83 0.90 -7.95 13.30
N MET A 84 0.06 -7.61 14.28
CA MET A 84 -1.39 -7.77 14.15
C MET A 84 -1.95 -6.85 13.06
N PHE A 85 -1.46 -5.61 12.96
CA PHE A 85 -1.85 -4.70 11.88
C PHE A 85 -1.44 -5.24 10.50
N ALA A 86 -0.20 -5.71 10.34
CA ALA A 86 0.26 -6.34 9.10
C ALA A 86 -0.64 -7.52 8.70
N MET A 87 -1.07 -8.34 9.66
CA MET A 87 -2.04 -9.42 9.40
C MET A 87 -3.40 -8.90 8.90
N ARG A 88 -3.91 -7.79 9.46
CA ARG A 88 -5.16 -7.15 8.96
C ARG A 88 -4.97 -6.56 7.57
N PHE A 89 -3.84 -5.91 7.32
CA PHE A 89 -3.51 -5.37 6.00
C PHE A 89 -3.49 -6.48 4.95
N ASN A 90 -2.88 -7.63 5.24
CA ASN A 90 -2.84 -8.77 4.33
C ASN A 90 -4.24 -9.36 4.07
N THR A 91 -5.07 -9.41 5.11
CA THR A 91 -6.46 -9.92 5.05
C THR A 91 -7.35 -9.04 4.18
N TYR A 92 -7.29 -7.71 4.36
CA TYR A 92 -8.25 -6.79 3.76
C TYR A 92 -7.75 -6.09 2.49
N ILE A 93 -6.44 -5.82 2.38
CA ILE A 93 -5.88 -4.90 1.38
C ILE A 93 -4.89 -5.58 0.43
N GLN A 94 -3.88 -6.30 0.94
CA GLN A 94 -2.78 -6.77 0.09
C GLN A 94 -3.26 -7.66 -1.06
N SER A 95 -4.16 -8.61 -0.78
CA SER A 95 -4.73 -9.49 -1.80
C SER A 95 -5.49 -8.71 -2.88
N ARG A 96 -6.19 -7.63 -2.47
CA ARG A 96 -6.91 -6.74 -3.40
C ARG A 96 -5.97 -5.97 -4.30
N VAL A 97 -4.92 -5.38 -3.74
CA VAL A 97 -3.89 -4.66 -4.50
C VAL A 97 -3.25 -5.61 -5.53
N ARG A 98 -2.84 -6.81 -5.10
CA ARG A 98 -2.25 -7.80 -6.01
C ARG A 98 -3.19 -8.20 -7.15
N ARG A 99 -4.48 -8.43 -6.85
CA ARG A 99 -5.50 -8.76 -7.85
C ARG A 99 -5.78 -7.60 -8.81
N ALA A 100 -5.83 -6.37 -8.30
CA ALA A 100 -6.02 -5.14 -9.06
C ALA A 100 -4.86 -4.89 -10.03
N LEU A 101 -3.61 -4.99 -9.55
CA LEU A 101 -2.40 -4.89 -10.39
C LEU A 101 -2.44 -5.91 -11.51
N ARG A 102 -2.72 -7.18 -11.19
CA ARG A 102 -2.84 -8.25 -12.20
C ARG A 102 -3.89 -7.91 -13.26
N ALA A 103 -5.09 -7.50 -12.86
CA ALA A 103 -6.18 -7.19 -13.79
C ALA A 103 -5.85 -5.97 -14.67
N GLY A 104 -5.31 -4.90 -14.09
CA GLY A 104 -4.93 -3.69 -14.81
C GLY A 104 -3.82 -3.94 -15.82
N PHE A 105 -2.74 -4.62 -15.43
CA PHE A 105 -1.65 -4.96 -16.36
C PHE A 105 -2.06 -5.97 -17.42
N GLN A 106 -2.97 -6.89 -17.11
CA GLN A 106 -3.53 -7.81 -18.11
C GLN A 106 -4.33 -7.05 -19.18
N HIS A 107 -5.13 -6.06 -18.78
CA HIS A 107 -5.85 -5.20 -19.72
C HIS A 107 -4.90 -4.35 -20.57
N LEU A 108 -3.82 -3.82 -19.97
CA LEU A 108 -2.82 -3.02 -20.66
C LEU A 108 -1.81 -3.84 -21.48
N ALA A 109 -1.82 -5.17 -21.43
CA ALA A 109 -0.79 -6.02 -22.00
C ALA A 109 -0.37 -5.66 -23.45
N PRO A 110 -1.30 -5.33 -24.38
CA PRO A 110 -0.94 -4.95 -25.75
C PRO A 110 -0.21 -3.60 -25.87
N GLN A 111 -0.30 -2.73 -24.85
CA GLN A 111 0.17 -1.34 -24.86
C GLN A 111 1.34 -1.08 -23.91
N LEU A 112 1.78 -2.09 -23.14
CA LEU A 112 2.82 -1.90 -22.12
C LEU A 112 4.11 -1.32 -22.70
N ALA A 113 4.55 -1.82 -23.87
CA ALA A 113 5.78 -1.35 -24.51
C ALA A 113 5.68 0.11 -24.98
N SER A 114 4.57 0.49 -25.61
CA SER A 114 4.35 1.86 -26.09
C SER A 114 4.16 2.87 -24.96
N LEU A 115 3.61 2.42 -23.83
CA LEU A 115 3.43 3.25 -22.64
C LEU A 115 4.66 3.25 -21.72
N HIS A 116 5.70 2.49 -22.07
CA HIS A 116 6.90 2.29 -21.25
C HIS A 116 6.58 1.79 -19.82
N LEU A 117 5.55 0.96 -19.68
CA LEU A 117 5.12 0.41 -18.40
C LEU A 117 5.67 -1.01 -18.19
N SER A 118 6.09 -1.31 -16.97
CA SER A 118 6.46 -2.66 -16.55
C SER A 118 5.40 -3.21 -15.60
N PRO A 119 4.83 -4.40 -15.86
CA PRO A 119 3.98 -5.08 -14.90
C PRO A 119 4.71 -5.32 -13.58
N VAL A 120 4.06 -4.93 -12.48
CA VAL A 120 4.54 -5.20 -11.12
C VAL A 120 3.54 -6.04 -10.36
N THR A 121 4.04 -6.77 -9.37
CA THR A 121 3.24 -7.39 -8.31
C THR A 121 3.65 -6.80 -6.96
N VAL A 122 2.88 -7.15 -5.93
CA VAL A 122 3.14 -6.78 -4.54
C VAL A 122 3.22 -8.03 -3.67
N ASP A 123 4.15 -8.02 -2.72
CA ASP A 123 4.23 -9.01 -1.63
C ASP A 123 4.79 -8.33 -0.36
N ILE A 124 5.03 -9.12 0.68
CA ILE A 124 5.70 -8.67 1.90
C ILE A 124 7.17 -8.32 1.63
N GLY A 125 7.78 -7.64 2.59
CA GLY A 125 9.18 -7.24 2.58
C GLY A 125 10.20 -8.28 2.14
N ASP A 126 9.97 -9.55 2.43
CA ASP A 126 10.86 -10.65 2.05
C ASP A 126 11.08 -10.80 0.54
N ALA A 127 10.16 -10.30 -0.28
CA ALA A 127 10.31 -10.31 -1.73
C ALA A 127 11.23 -9.18 -2.25
N ALA A 128 11.60 -8.22 -1.39
CA ALA A 128 12.48 -7.12 -1.72
C ALA A 128 13.95 -7.51 -1.75
N ALA A 129 14.75 -6.73 -2.47
CA ALA A 129 16.17 -6.59 -2.13
C ALA A 129 16.32 -5.98 -0.73
N ILE A 130 17.01 -6.68 0.16
CA ILE A 130 17.35 -6.21 1.51
C ILE A 130 18.67 -5.43 1.41
N ILE A 131 18.64 -4.15 1.78
CA ILE A 131 19.79 -3.24 1.75
C ILE A 131 20.17 -2.93 3.19
N ASP A 132 21.44 -3.11 3.55
CA ASP A 132 21.96 -2.83 4.90
C ASP A 132 21.17 -3.49 6.04
N ASN A 133 20.63 -4.68 5.80
CA ASN A 133 19.73 -5.42 6.70
C ASN A 133 18.38 -4.74 6.99
N TYR A 134 18.01 -3.70 6.23
CA TYR A 134 16.70 -3.08 6.30
C TYR A 134 15.74 -3.75 5.33
N ARG A 135 14.65 -4.25 5.91
CA ARG A 135 13.56 -4.92 5.21
C ARG A 135 12.34 -4.00 5.24
N PRO A 136 11.78 -3.62 4.08
CA PRO A 136 10.51 -2.88 4.05
C PRO A 136 9.37 -3.79 4.49
N ASP A 137 8.21 -3.25 4.88
CA ASP A 137 7.04 -4.09 5.18
C ASP A 137 6.36 -4.59 3.90
N ILE A 138 6.44 -3.81 2.82
CA ILE A 138 5.85 -4.12 1.50
C ILE A 138 6.90 -4.01 0.41
N ALA A 139 6.87 -4.94 -0.54
CA ALA A 139 7.71 -4.95 -1.73
C ALA A 139 6.86 -4.91 -3.00
N PHE A 140 7.12 -3.93 -3.87
CA PHE A 140 6.65 -3.93 -5.26
C PHE A 140 7.80 -4.30 -6.20
N TYR A 141 7.61 -5.33 -7.02
CA TYR A 141 8.67 -5.91 -7.84
C TYR A 141 8.15 -6.48 -9.17
N THR A 142 9.06 -6.74 -10.10
CA THR A 142 8.74 -7.42 -11.36
C THR A 142 9.16 -8.89 -11.28
N ALA A 143 8.59 -9.77 -12.10
CA ALA A 143 8.94 -11.20 -12.08
C ALA A 143 10.43 -11.49 -12.28
N ASN A 144 11.16 -10.58 -12.93
CA ASN A 144 12.54 -10.78 -13.37
C ASN A 144 13.56 -9.91 -12.62
N SER A 145 13.14 -9.09 -11.65
CA SER A 145 14.07 -8.21 -10.94
C SER A 145 13.65 -7.92 -9.50
N SER A 146 14.63 -7.96 -8.61
CA SER A 146 14.50 -7.73 -7.17
C SER A 146 14.82 -6.29 -6.67
N PRO A 147 15.28 -5.28 -7.46
CA PRO A 147 15.26 -3.93 -6.91
C PRO A 147 13.79 -3.51 -6.74
N ASN A 148 13.45 -3.11 -5.52
CA ASN A 148 12.12 -2.60 -5.19
C ASN A 148 11.77 -1.45 -6.11
N ARG A 149 10.67 -1.59 -6.86
CA ARG A 149 10.08 -0.48 -7.63
C ARG A 149 9.49 0.56 -6.69
N CYS A 150 8.98 0.12 -5.55
CA CYS A 150 8.44 0.93 -4.49
C CYS A 150 8.55 0.13 -3.17
N PRO A 151 9.48 0.47 -2.26
CA PRO A 151 9.43 -0.06 -0.91
C PRO A 151 8.31 0.62 -0.13
N GLY A 152 7.60 -0.13 0.73
CA GLY A 152 6.54 0.40 1.58
C GLY A 152 6.75 0.05 3.06
N ASP A 153 6.22 0.90 3.93
CA ASP A 153 6.25 0.75 5.39
C ASP A 153 4.81 0.72 5.92
N LEU A 154 4.53 -0.17 6.86
CA LEU A 154 3.22 -0.35 7.49
C LEU A 154 3.29 0.13 8.94
N LYS A 155 2.74 1.32 9.19
CA LYS A 155 2.76 1.93 10.52
C LYS A 155 1.38 2.12 11.12
N VAL A 156 1.32 1.80 12.40
CA VAL A 156 0.15 2.05 13.26
C VAL A 156 0.20 3.47 13.80
N SER A 157 -0.97 4.09 13.97
CA SER A 157 -1.10 5.50 14.34
C SER A 157 -0.46 5.86 15.69
N TRP A 158 -0.37 4.90 16.62
CA TRP A 158 0.29 5.13 17.92
C TRP A 158 1.83 5.08 17.86
N LYS A 159 2.42 4.72 16.71
CA LYS A 159 3.87 4.89 16.45
C LYS A 159 4.17 6.05 15.51
N TRP A 160 3.30 6.29 14.53
CA TRP A 160 3.48 7.34 13.55
C TRP A 160 2.13 7.87 13.08
N GLU A 161 1.96 9.19 13.10
CA GLU A 161 0.81 9.88 12.54
C GLU A 161 1.24 11.01 11.61
N SER A 162 0.40 11.36 10.65
CA SER A 162 0.74 12.36 9.62
C SER A 162 1.01 13.75 10.20
N SER A 163 0.45 14.08 11.37
CA SER A 163 0.73 15.30 12.13
C SER A 163 2.17 15.37 12.65
N TYR A 164 2.86 14.24 12.83
CA TYR A 164 4.26 14.25 13.28
C TYR A 164 5.19 14.94 12.28
N ARG A 165 4.83 14.96 10.99
CA ARG A 165 5.55 15.71 9.94
C ARG A 165 5.74 17.19 10.29
N THR A 166 4.79 17.79 11.02
CA THR A 166 4.78 19.22 11.37
C THR A 166 4.75 19.45 12.88
N SER A 167 4.96 18.40 13.68
CA SER A 167 4.89 18.49 15.14
C SER A 167 6.10 19.28 15.65
N GLN A 168 5.84 20.35 16.39
CA GLN A 168 6.87 21.05 17.17
C GLN A 168 7.22 20.30 18.47
N ILE A 169 6.44 19.27 18.82
CA ILE A 169 6.69 18.41 19.96
C ILE A 169 7.57 17.26 19.44
N PRO A 170 8.79 17.08 19.97
CA PRO A 170 9.65 15.95 19.62
C PRO A 170 8.89 14.64 19.80
N ALA A 171 9.18 13.65 18.96
CA ALA A 171 8.77 12.28 19.25
C ALA A 171 9.39 11.90 20.61
N GLU A 172 8.55 11.67 21.62
CA GLU A 172 8.97 11.09 22.90
C GLU A 172 9.69 9.74 22.70
#